data_AF-A0A5N7Y4E6-F1
#
_entry.id   AF-A0A5N7Y4E6-F1
#
_cell.length_a   1.000
_cell.length_b   1.000
_cell.length_c   1.000
_cell.angle_alpha   90.00
_cell.angle_beta   90.00
_cell.angle_gamma   90.00
#
_symmetry.space_group_name_H-M   'P 1'
#
loop_
_entity.id
_entity.type
_entity.pdbx_description
1 polymer ?
#
loop_
_entity_poly.entity_id
_entity_poly.type
_entity_poly.pdbx_seq_one_letter_code
_entity_poly.pdbx_strand_id
1 'polypeptide(L)'
;QKYITESNHGLLDYMLITNTKFWDGLPADVRDELNKIIAEVTVEVNKQADALNEGDKQRIIDAGTTEILTLTPEQRDQWRDAMQPVWKKFEGEIGADLIKAAQAANQQ
;
A
#
# COMPACT_ATOMS: atom_id res chain seq x y z
N GLN A 1 -5.57 22.04 -3.19
CA GLN A 1 -4.88 21.41 -4.33
C GLN A 1 -5.79 21.56 -5.53
N LYS A 2 -5.30 21.97 -6.72
CA LYS A 2 -6.18 22.22 -7.90
C LYS A 2 -6.31 20.99 -8.81
N TYR A 3 -5.26 20.18 -8.87
CA TYR A 3 -5.17 19.00 -9.74
C TYR A 3 -4.68 17.80 -8.93
N ILE A 4 -5.26 16.64 -9.19
CA ILE A 4 -4.78 15.35 -8.72
C ILE A 4 -4.67 14.42 -9.92
N THR A 5 -3.54 13.76 -10.11
CA THR A 5 -3.40 12.71 -11.13
C THR A 5 -3.58 11.35 -10.48
N GLU A 6 -4.59 10.60 -10.91
CA GLU A 6 -4.81 9.20 -10.54
C GLU A 6 -3.77 8.32 -11.25
N SER A 7 -2.55 8.36 -10.71
CA SER A 7 -1.36 7.78 -11.29
C SER A 7 -1.11 6.34 -10.83
N ASN A 8 -1.59 5.98 -9.62
CA ASN A 8 -1.41 4.65 -9.00
C ASN A 8 0.05 4.16 -9.08
N HIS A 9 1.00 5.06 -8.83
CA HIS A 9 2.43 4.86 -9.11
C HIS A 9 3.22 4.27 -7.91
N GLY A 10 2.52 3.92 -6.83
CA GLY A 10 3.09 3.36 -5.61
C GLY A 10 1.96 2.93 -4.68
N LEU A 11 2.34 2.28 -3.58
CA LEU A 11 1.42 1.81 -2.54
C LEU A 11 1.76 2.48 -1.20
N LEU A 12 0.76 2.63 -0.34
CA LEU A 12 0.91 3.08 1.03
C LEU A 12 0.26 2.04 1.96
N ASP A 13 1.09 1.12 2.43
CA ASP A 13 0.70 0.06 3.37
C ASP A 13 1.46 0.21 4.69
N TYR A 14 0.98 -0.49 5.72
CA TYR A 14 1.50 -0.38 7.08
C TYR A 14 1.96 -1.73 7.63
N MET A 15 3.02 -1.69 8.43
CA MET A 15 3.46 -2.81 9.26
C MET A 15 3.09 -2.52 10.72
N LEU A 16 2.30 -3.39 11.33
CA LEU A 16 2.07 -3.34 12.78
C LEU A 16 3.31 -3.85 13.49
N ILE A 17 3.95 -3.00 14.29
CA ILE A 17 5.20 -3.31 14.98
C ILE A 17 5.01 -3.09 16.49
N THR A 18 5.60 -3.97 17.28
CA THR A 18 5.73 -3.82 18.74
C THR A 18 7.13 -4.22 19.19
N ASN A 19 7.48 -3.94 20.44
CA ASN A 19 8.75 -4.33 21.01
C ASN A 19 8.80 -5.85 21.29
N THR A 20 9.84 -6.54 20.82
CA THR A 20 9.98 -8.01 20.98
C THR A 20 9.97 -8.45 22.45
N LYS A 21 10.70 -7.75 23.33
CA LYS A 21 10.75 -8.10 24.76
C LYS A 21 9.39 -7.92 25.44
N PHE A 22 8.64 -6.89 25.05
CA PHE A 22 7.28 -6.69 25.52
C PHE A 22 6.38 -7.84 25.05
N TRP A 23 6.37 -8.13 23.76
CA TRP A 23 5.49 -9.14 23.17
C TRP A 23 5.75 -10.54 23.71
N ASP A 24 7.02 -10.93 23.79
CA ASP A 24 7.43 -12.24 24.30
C ASP A 24 7.28 -12.36 25.83
N GLY A 25 7.23 -11.23 26.54
CA GLY A 25 7.02 -11.17 27.98
C GLY A 25 5.55 -11.22 28.40
N LEU A 26 4.60 -11.20 27.47
CA LEU A 26 3.18 -11.29 27.77
C LEU A 26 2.80 -12.69 28.28
N PRO A 27 1.83 -12.80 29.21
CA PRO A 27 1.18 -14.08 29.50
C PRO A 27 0.67 -14.74 28.22
N ALA A 28 0.80 -16.05 28.13
CA ALA A 28 0.52 -16.79 26.89
C ALA A 28 -0.93 -16.59 26.40
N ASP A 29 -1.90 -16.64 27.32
CA ASP A 29 -3.31 -16.41 27.04
C ASP A 29 -3.58 -15.00 26.48
N VAL A 30 -2.93 -13.98 27.04
CA VAL A 30 -3.05 -12.60 26.54
C VAL A 30 -2.44 -12.47 25.15
N ARG A 31 -1.26 -13.02 24.93
CA ARG A 31 -0.58 -12.95 23.63
C ARG A 31 -1.36 -13.68 22.55
N ASP A 32 -1.92 -14.84 22.86
CA ASP A 32 -2.72 -15.64 21.93
C ASP A 32 -4.00 -14.91 21.53
N GLU A 33 -4.69 -14.29 22.49
CA GLU A 33 -5.88 -13.46 22.20
C GLU A 33 -5.51 -12.24 21.33
N LEU A 34 -4.41 -11.55 21.65
CA LEU A 34 -3.96 -10.42 20.83
C LEU A 34 -3.57 -10.86 19.41
N ASN A 35 -2.91 -12.00 19.23
CA ASN A 35 -2.61 -12.56 17.90
C ASN A 35 -3.90 -12.80 17.09
N LYS A 36 -4.92 -13.38 17.73
CA LYS A 36 -6.22 -13.61 17.11
C LYS A 36 -6.89 -12.29 16.70
N ILE A 37 -6.90 -11.30 17.61
CA ILE A 37 -7.45 -9.97 17.32
C ILE A 37 -6.69 -9.33 16.15
N ILE A 38 -5.36 -9.39 16.13
CA ILE A 38 -4.56 -8.84 15.03
C ILE A 38 -4.95 -9.50 13.71
N ALA A 39 -5.08 -10.82 13.66
CA ALA A 39 -5.46 -11.54 12.45
C ALA A 39 -6.86 -11.13 11.96
N GLU A 40 -7.85 -11.07 12.86
CA GLU A 40 -9.23 -10.71 12.52
C GLU A 40 -9.35 -9.25 12.09
N VAL A 41 -8.80 -8.33 12.88
CA VAL A 41 -8.89 -6.88 12.63
C VAL A 41 -8.10 -6.51 11.38
N THR A 42 -6.95 -7.13 11.10
CA THR A 42 -6.19 -6.86 9.85
C THR A 42 -7.04 -7.15 8.61
N VAL A 43 -7.78 -8.27 8.59
CA VAL A 43 -8.68 -8.59 7.48
C VAL A 43 -9.80 -7.56 7.36
N GLU A 44 -10.37 -7.12 8.48
CA GLU A 44 -11.46 -6.15 8.47
C GLU A 44 -11.00 -4.75 8.02
N VAL A 45 -9.87 -4.24 8.53
CA VAL A 45 -9.38 -2.91 8.13
C VAL A 45 -8.91 -2.89 6.68
N ASN A 46 -8.40 -4.00 6.14
CA ASN A 46 -8.07 -4.10 4.72
C ASN A 46 -9.32 -3.95 3.84
N LYS A 47 -10.46 -4.53 4.23
CA LYS A 47 -11.73 -4.32 3.51
C LYS A 47 -12.22 -2.88 3.60
N GLN A 48 -12.05 -2.25 4.77
CA GLN A 48 -12.46 -0.87 4.97
C GLN A 48 -11.58 0.11 4.17
N ALA A 49 -10.30 -0.19 3.97
CA ALA A 49 -9.37 0.66 3.24
C ALA A 49 -9.86 0.95 1.81
N ASP A 50 -10.28 -0.07 1.07
CA ASP A 50 -10.81 0.10 -0.29
C ASP A 50 -12.08 0.97 -0.30
N ALA A 51 -13.01 0.69 0.61
CA ALA A 51 -14.26 1.45 0.72
C ALA A 51 -14.01 2.93 1.09
N LEU A 52 -13.03 3.19 1.96
CA LEU A 52 -12.62 4.54 2.33
C LEU A 52 -11.96 5.27 1.16
N ASN A 53 -11.03 4.62 0.45
CA ASN A 53 -10.35 5.21 -0.71
C ASN A 53 -11.35 5.62 -1.80
N GLU A 54 -12.29 4.74 -2.16
CA GLU A 54 -13.32 5.06 -3.15
C GLU A 54 -14.29 6.14 -2.66
N GLY A 55 -14.71 6.07 -1.39
CA GLY A 55 -15.57 7.08 -0.79
C GLY A 55 -14.91 8.46 -0.72
N ASP A 56 -13.63 8.53 -0.36
CA ASP A 56 -12.87 9.77 -0.30
C ASP A 56 -12.59 10.35 -1.69
N LYS A 57 -12.29 9.50 -2.68
CA LYS A 57 -12.21 9.92 -4.08
C LYS A 57 -13.52 10.56 -4.54
N GLN A 58 -14.66 9.95 -4.24
CA GLN A 58 -15.97 10.51 -4.58
C GLN A 58 -16.24 11.84 -3.87
N ARG A 59 -15.89 11.96 -2.58
CA ARG A 59 -16.00 13.24 -1.84
C ARG A 59 -15.17 14.36 -2.48
N ILE A 60 -13.98 14.04 -3.01
CA ILE A 60 -13.15 15.02 -3.73
C ILE A 60 -13.84 15.49 -5.02
N ILE A 61 -14.43 14.56 -5.78
CA ILE A 61 -15.19 14.87 -7.01
C ILE A 61 -16.38 15.76 -6.68
N ASP A 62 -17.18 15.37 -5.68
CA ASP A 62 -18.42 16.07 -5.29
C ASP A 62 -18.15 17.48 -4.75
N ALA A 63 -16.98 17.69 -4.13
CA ALA A 63 -16.57 19.01 -3.66
C ALA A 63 -16.35 20.00 -4.81
N GLY A 64 -16.08 19.54 -6.04
CA GLY A 64 -15.92 20.38 -7.23
C GLY A 64 -14.74 21.36 -7.19
N THR A 65 -13.83 21.22 -6.22
CA THR A 65 -12.68 22.12 -6.02
C THR A 65 -11.38 21.60 -6.64
N THR A 66 -11.36 20.35 -7.08
CA THR A 66 -10.18 19.64 -7.60
C THR A 66 -10.53 18.91 -8.88
N GLU A 67 -9.70 19.06 -9.91
CA GLU A 67 -9.79 18.26 -11.13
C GLU A 67 -8.97 16.97 -10.97
N ILE A 68 -9.62 15.82 -11.16
CA ILE A 68 -8.96 14.51 -11.19
C ILE A 68 -8.60 14.16 -12.63
N LEU A 69 -7.31 13.97 -12.87
CA LEU A 69 -6.73 13.62 -14.17
C LEU A 69 -6.46 12.11 -14.22
N THR A 70 -7.02 11.42 -15.20
CA THR A 70 -6.74 10.01 -15.48
C THR A 70 -5.71 9.88 -16.60
N LEU A 71 -4.75 8.96 -16.46
CA LEU A 71 -3.74 8.70 -17.48
C LEU A 71 -4.25 7.72 -18.55
N THR A 72 -3.92 7.97 -19.83
CA THR A 72 -4.02 6.93 -20.86
C THR A 72 -3.00 5.81 -20.59
N PRO A 73 -3.17 4.62 -21.19
CA PRO A 73 -2.17 3.55 -21.08
C PRO A 73 -0.76 4.02 -21.48
N GLU A 74 -0.63 4.76 -22.57
CA GLU A 74 0.65 5.26 -23.07
C GLU A 74 1.29 6.26 -22.10
N GLN A 75 0.49 7.15 -21.50
CA GLN A 75 0.97 8.07 -20.48
C GLN A 75 1.43 7.31 -19.24
N ARG A 76 0.66 6.31 -18.78
CA ARG A 76 1.05 5.47 -17.64
C ARG A 76 2.35 4.71 -17.91
N ASP A 77 2.55 4.22 -19.12
CA ASP A 77 3.78 3.55 -19.52
C ASP A 77 4.98 4.51 -19.50
N GLN A 78 4.82 5.75 -19.97
CA GLN A 78 5.86 6.78 -19.85
C GLN A 78 6.24 7.06 -18.39
N TRP A 79 5.26 7.10 -17.48
CA TRP A 79 5.52 7.23 -16.04
C TRP A 79 6.31 6.03 -15.50
N ARG A 80 5.92 4.81 -15.88
CA ARG A 80 6.61 3.58 -15.46
C ARG A 80 8.06 3.58 -15.92
N ASP A 81 8.30 3.86 -17.19
CA ASP A 81 9.65 3.88 -17.78
C ASP A 81 10.53 4.96 -17.14
N ALA A 82 9.98 6.13 -16.84
CA ALA A 82 10.70 7.22 -16.17
C ALA A 82 11.07 6.89 -14.71
N MET A 83 10.21 6.15 -14.00
CA MET A 83 10.41 5.84 -12.57
C MET A 83 11.21 4.55 -12.33
N GLN A 84 11.12 3.56 -13.23
CA GLN A 84 11.75 2.25 -13.09
C GLN A 84 13.28 2.26 -12.82
N PRO A 85 14.09 3.21 -13.32
CA PRO A 85 15.52 3.25 -13.02
C PRO A 85 15.85 3.31 -11.51
N VAL A 86 14.93 3.81 -10.67
CA VAL A 86 15.10 3.81 -9.21
C VAL A 86 15.24 2.39 -8.65
N TRP A 87 14.59 1.39 -9.24
CA TRP A 87 14.68 0.01 -8.75
C TRP A 87 16.10 -0.53 -8.88
N LYS A 88 16.75 -0.30 -10.02
CA LYS A 88 18.14 -0.71 -10.26
C LYS A 88 19.12 -0.02 -9.30
N LYS A 89 18.83 1.23 -8.91
CA LYS A 89 19.65 1.96 -7.94
C LYS A 89 19.66 1.28 -6.56
N PHE A 90 18.53 0.73 -6.13
CA PHE A 90 18.37 0.12 -4.79
C PHE A 90 18.40 -1.42 -4.79
N GLU A 91 18.53 -2.06 -5.95
CA GLU A 91 18.56 -3.52 -6.08
C GLU A 91 19.62 -4.18 -5.19
N GLY A 92 20.80 -3.56 -5.04
CA GLY A 92 21.84 -4.08 -4.18
C GLY A 92 21.50 -4.07 -2.68
N GLU A 93 20.66 -3.13 -2.23
CA GLU A 93 20.23 -3.00 -0.83
C GLU A 93 18.98 -3.84 -0.53
N ILE A 94 18.06 -3.94 -1.49
CA ILE A 94 16.79 -4.67 -1.35
C ILE A 94 16.97 -6.16 -1.66
N GLY A 95 17.79 -6.49 -2.66
CA GLY A 95 17.94 -7.85 -3.18
C GLY A 95 17.06 -8.12 -4.41
N ALA A 96 17.70 -8.59 -5.49
CA ALA A 96 17.03 -8.87 -6.77
C ALA A 96 15.90 -9.91 -6.67
N ASP A 97 16.07 -10.92 -5.82
CA ASP A 97 15.05 -11.97 -5.63
C ASP A 97 13.77 -11.43 -4.99
N LEU A 98 13.87 -10.50 -4.03
CA LEU A 98 12.71 -9.85 -3.41
C LEU A 98 11.98 -8.94 -4.41
N ILE A 99 12.73 -8.17 -5.21
CA ILE A 99 12.14 -7.35 -6.28
C ILE A 99 11.39 -8.24 -7.28
N LYS A 100 12.02 -9.34 -7.71
CA LYS A 100 11.40 -10.30 -8.65
C LYS A 100 10.15 -10.96 -8.06
N ALA A 101 10.16 -11.31 -6.77
CA ALA A 101 9.00 -11.86 -6.09
C ALA A 101 7.83 -10.86 -6.04
N ALA A 102 8.11 -9.59 -5.71
CA ALA A 102 7.11 -8.53 -5.71
C ALA A 102 6.52 -8.29 -7.12
N GLN A 103 7.35 -8.36 -8.17
CA GLN A 103 6.85 -8.27 -9.55
C GLN A 103 5.94 -9.45 -9.90
N ALA A 104 6.33 -10.67 -9.56
CA ALA A 104 5.57 -11.89 -9.84
C ALA A 104 4.20 -11.92 -9.12
N ALA A 105 4.07 -11.24 -7.98
CA ALA A 105 2.79 -11.13 -7.27
C ALA A 105 1.68 -10.43 -8.09
N ASN A 106 2.03 -9.63 -9.11
CA ASN A 106 1.05 -8.99 -10.00
C ASN A 106 0.45 -9.94 -11.06
N GLN A 107 0.94 -11.18 -11.15
CA GLN A 107 0.49 -12.18 -12.14
C GLN A 107 -0.39 -13.27 -11.53
N GLN A 108 -0.76 -13.13 -10.25
CA GLN A 108 -1.59 -14.08 -9.51
C GLN A 108 -3.08 -13.75 -9.62
#